data_AF-A0A5J4RCE0-F1
#
_entry.id   AF-A0A5J4RCE0-F1
#
_cell.length_a   1.000
_cell.length_b   1.000
_cell.length_c   1.000
_cell.angle_alpha   90.00
_cell.angle_beta   90.00
_cell.angle_gamma   90.00
#
_symmetry.space_group_name_H-M   'P 1'
#
loop_
_entity.id
_entity.type
_entity.pdbx_description
1 polymer ?
#
loop_
_entity_poly.entity_id
_entity_poly.type
_entity_poly.pdbx_seq_one_letter_code
_entity_poly.pdbx_strand_id
1 'polypeptide(L)'
;MFNLKNKHYIICSNSYIELTLVMLLYPVLALIDLFTKGAEWNTYVHHAGILAGIIFITSLSAYFLNTGYLHTNKFLLRASFFVFAFHSLPLFLIQKCSFKLFQPQSDTFVLLLYLLCPVVTIIIGLLLYFSLMKYLPRFTDVITGRKVIRNI
;
A
#
# COMPACT_ATOMS: atom_id res chain seq x y z
N MET A 1 -1.51 2.48 19.43
CA MET A 1 -0.55 3.55 19.75
C MET A 1 0.85 2.93 19.73
N PHE A 2 1.57 3.04 18.60
CA PHE A 2 3.01 2.79 18.56
C PHE A 2 3.70 4.08 19.04
N ASN A 3 4.10 4.09 20.30
CA ASN A 3 4.77 5.21 20.95
C ASN A 3 6.27 5.16 20.58
N LEU A 4 6.70 6.06 19.69
CA LEU A 4 8.06 6.15 19.16
C LEU A 4 9.05 6.88 20.09
N LYS A 5 8.72 7.11 21.37
CA LYS A 5 9.67 7.70 22.33
C LYS A 5 10.61 6.70 23.01
N ASN A 6 10.41 5.40 22.83
CA ASN A 6 11.42 4.41 23.15
C ASN A 6 12.13 3.98 21.86
N LYS A 7 13.32 4.54 21.66
CA LYS A 7 14.40 3.94 20.86
C LYS A 7 14.42 2.42 21.15
N HIS A 8 14.70 1.59 20.14
CA HIS A 8 14.80 0.12 20.18
C HIS A 8 13.58 -0.71 19.72
N TYR A 9 12.84 -0.30 18.68
CA TYR A 9 11.92 -1.22 17.96
C TYR A 9 11.98 -1.12 16.43
N ILE A 10 13.15 -0.78 15.90
CA ILE A 10 13.55 -1.27 14.58
C ILE A 10 14.85 -2.00 14.84
N ILE A 11 14.77 -3.31 14.64
CA ILE A 11 15.84 -4.29 14.67
C ILE A 11 17.15 -3.66 14.16
N CYS A 12 18.01 -3.22 15.08
CA CYS A 12 19.45 -3.11 14.85
C CYS A 12 20.04 -4.52 15.05
N SER A 13 19.54 -5.49 14.29
CA SER A 13 20.15 -6.81 14.16
C SER A 13 20.56 -6.93 12.71
N ASN A 14 21.87 -6.81 12.45
CA ASN A 14 22.52 -7.22 11.20
C ASN A 14 21.75 -6.90 9.89
N SER A 15 21.20 -5.69 9.81
CA SER A 15 20.02 -5.34 9.01
C SER A 15 20.17 -5.44 7.48
N TYR A 16 21.40 -5.46 6.96
CA TYR A 16 21.64 -5.56 5.53
C TYR A 16 21.45 -6.98 4.99
N ILE A 17 21.88 -8.02 5.73
CA ILE A 17 21.80 -9.41 5.27
C ILE A 17 20.35 -9.88 5.23
N GLU A 18 19.58 -9.59 6.28
CA GLU A 18 18.14 -9.92 6.32
C GLU A 18 17.37 -9.17 5.23
N LEU A 19 17.70 -7.90 4.97
CA LEU A 19 17.11 -7.14 3.87
C LEU A 19 17.46 -7.77 2.50
N THR A 20 18.72 -8.13 2.28
CA THR A 20 19.16 -8.79 1.02
C THR A 20 18.47 -10.12 0.82
N LEU A 21 18.31 -10.93 1.88
CA LEU A 21 17.62 -12.21 1.82
C LEU A 21 16.13 -12.03 1.47
N VAL A 22 15.43 -11.09 2.10
CA VAL A 22 14.03 -10.81 1.81
C VAL A 22 13.87 -10.22 0.39
N MET A 23 14.82 -9.40 -0.06
CA MET A 23 14.85 -8.87 -1.42
C MET A 23 14.99 -9.94 -2.49
N LEU A 24 15.70 -11.03 -2.21
CA LEU A 24 15.85 -12.16 -3.13
C LEU A 24 14.68 -13.14 -3.02
N LEU A 25 14.22 -13.41 -1.80
CA LEU A 25 13.19 -14.40 -1.52
C LEU A 25 11.83 -14.03 -2.11
N TYR A 26 11.41 -12.76 -1.97
CA TYR A 26 10.09 -12.34 -2.43
C TYR A 26 9.89 -12.48 -3.94
N PRO A 27 10.80 -12.00 -4.83
CA PRO A 27 10.69 -12.22 -6.27
C PRO A 27 10.64 -13.71 -6.63
N VAL A 28 11.41 -14.56 -5.95
CA VAL A 28 11.38 -16.01 -6.18
C VAL A 28 9.99 -16.57 -5.82
N LEU A 29 9.43 -16.22 -4.67
CA LEU A 29 8.08 -16.63 -4.28
C LEU A 29 7.02 -16.11 -5.25
N ALA A 30 7.14 -14.88 -5.73
CA ALA A 30 6.21 -14.29 -6.70
C ALA A 30 6.28 -15.01 -8.06
N LEU A 31 7.47 -15.40 -8.51
CA LEU A 31 7.63 -16.21 -9.73
C LEU A 31 7.05 -17.61 -9.54
N ILE A 32 7.31 -18.27 -8.41
CA ILE A 32 6.71 -19.57 -8.10
C ILE A 32 5.18 -19.45 -8.10
N ASP A 33 4.62 -18.42 -7.47
CA ASP A 33 3.18 -18.18 -7.45
C ASP A 33 2.60 -18.02 -8.87
N LEU A 34 3.29 -17.25 -9.72
CA LEU A 34 2.88 -17.04 -11.11
C LEU A 34 2.92 -18.34 -11.93
N PHE A 35 3.99 -19.14 -11.82
CA PHE A 35 4.16 -20.36 -12.60
C PHE A 35 3.32 -21.54 -12.10
N THR A 36 2.92 -21.53 -10.83
CA THR A 36 2.14 -22.62 -10.20
C THR A 36 0.66 -22.30 -10.14
N LYS A 37 0.24 -21.18 -10.72
CA LYS A 37 -1.15 -20.72 -10.75
C LYS A 37 -2.06 -21.81 -11.35
N GLY A 38 -3.05 -22.24 -10.58
CA GLY A 38 -3.99 -23.32 -10.94
C GLY A 38 -3.69 -24.67 -10.29
N ALA A 39 -2.55 -24.84 -9.60
CA ALA A 39 -2.32 -26.01 -8.75
C ALA A 39 -3.05 -25.88 -7.40
N GLU A 40 -3.56 -27.00 -6.86
CA GLU A 40 -4.28 -27.04 -5.56
C GLU A 40 -3.48 -26.41 -4.40
N TRP A 41 -2.15 -26.61 -4.41
CA TRP A 41 -1.25 -26.12 -3.36
C TRP A 41 -0.78 -24.67 -3.57
N ASN A 42 -1.07 -24.06 -4.73
CA ASN A 42 -0.67 -22.68 -5.03
C ASN A 42 -1.24 -21.68 -4.01
N THR A 43 -2.43 -21.92 -3.46
CA THR A 43 -3.02 -21.08 -2.42
C THR A 43 -2.10 -20.86 -1.21
N TYR A 44 -1.34 -21.88 -0.80
CA TYR A 44 -0.39 -21.75 0.31
C TYR A 44 0.81 -20.88 -0.06
N VAL A 45 1.34 -21.06 -1.28
CA VAL A 45 2.43 -20.23 -1.80
C VAL A 45 1.97 -18.79 -1.97
N HIS A 46 0.76 -18.57 -2.47
CA HIS A 46 0.17 -17.26 -2.62
C HIS A 46 0.09 -16.52 -1.27
N HIS A 47 -0.48 -17.15 -0.25
CA HIS A 47 -0.55 -16.56 1.10
C HIS A 47 0.82 -16.31 1.72
N ALA A 48 1.76 -17.25 1.57
CA ALA A 48 3.15 -17.06 2.01
C ALA A 48 3.82 -15.89 1.26
N GLY A 49 3.55 -15.77 -0.04
CA GLY A 49 4.00 -14.66 -0.89
C GLY A 49 3.47 -13.32 -0.42
N ILE A 50 2.19 -13.23 -0.01
CA ILE A 50 1.61 -12.00 0.55
C ILE A 50 2.35 -11.61 1.84
N LEU A 51 2.56 -12.55 2.77
CA LEU A 51 3.28 -12.29 4.02
C LEU A 51 4.72 -11.83 3.77
N ALA A 52 5.45 -12.54 2.90
CA ALA A 52 6.79 -12.18 2.49
C ALA A 52 6.82 -10.79 1.81
N GLY A 53 5.83 -10.46 0.99
CA GLY A 53 5.70 -9.17 0.32
C GLY A 53 5.50 -8.01 1.30
N ILE A 54 4.70 -8.21 2.36
CA ILE A 54 4.51 -7.22 3.43
C ILE A 54 5.83 -6.97 4.15
N ILE A 55 6.58 -8.02 4.51
CA ILE A 55 7.90 -7.89 5.15
C ILE A 55 8.88 -7.19 4.21
N PHE A 56 8.88 -7.57 2.93
CA PHE A 56 9.74 -6.98 1.90
C PHE A 56 9.49 -5.47 1.74
N ILE A 57 8.26 -5.04 1.49
CA ILE A 57 7.97 -3.64 1.20
C ILE A 57 8.19 -2.74 2.43
N THR A 58 7.92 -3.25 3.63
CA THR A 58 8.17 -2.51 4.88
C THR A 58 9.67 -2.36 5.16
N SER A 59 10.45 -3.42 4.95
CA SER A 59 11.91 -3.40 5.10
C SER A 59 12.56 -2.49 4.05
N LEU A 60 12.09 -2.57 2.80
CA LEU A 60 12.55 -1.70 1.71
C LEU A 60 12.25 -0.22 1.98
N SER A 61 11.05 0.08 2.48
CA SER A 61 10.67 1.43 2.88
C SER A 61 11.57 1.95 4.00
N ALA A 62 11.88 1.13 5.01
CA ALA A 62 12.78 1.50 6.09
C ALA A 62 14.21 1.76 5.58
N TYR A 63 14.72 0.93 4.67
CA TYR A 63 16.03 1.12 4.04
C TYR A 63 16.13 2.45 3.31
N PHE A 64 15.15 2.78 2.47
CA PHE A 64 15.16 4.04 1.72
C PHE A 64 14.98 5.29 2.60
N LEU A 65 14.25 5.17 3.72
CA LEU A 65 14.16 6.24 4.72
C LEU A 65 15.49 6.44 5.46
N ASN A 66 16.18 5.36 5.82
CA ASN A 66 17.46 5.41 6.54
C ASN A 66 18.62 5.94 5.68
N THR A 67 18.59 5.65 4.38
CA THR A 67 19.59 6.13 3.41
C THR A 67 19.33 7.55 2.93
N GLY A 68 18.21 8.16 3.33
CA GLY A 68 17.86 9.54 2.97
C GLY A 68 17.28 9.73 1.57
N TYR A 69 17.07 8.65 0.80
CA TYR A 69 16.46 8.73 -0.53
C TYR A 69 14.96 9.03 -0.49
N LEU A 70 14.26 8.63 0.59
CA LEU A 70 12.85 8.93 0.79
C LEU A 70 12.65 9.84 2.00
N HIS A 71 11.65 10.71 1.91
CA HIS A 71 11.22 11.58 3.00
C HIS A 71 9.73 11.39 3.29
N THR A 72 9.36 11.45 4.57
CA THR A 72 7.97 11.36 4.98
C THR A 72 7.24 12.68 4.71
N ASN A 73 6.22 12.66 3.86
CA ASN A 73 5.34 13.82 3.67
C ASN A 73 4.18 13.76 4.69
N LYS A 74 4.06 14.80 5.52
CA LYS A 74 3.02 14.91 6.57
C LYS A 74 1.59 14.82 6.01
N PHE A 75 1.35 15.28 4.79
CA PHE A 75 0.05 15.18 4.14
C PHE A 75 -0.26 13.73 3.76
N LEU A 76 0.64 13.07 3.01
CA LEU A 76 0.45 11.67 2.59
C LEU A 76 0.35 10.72 3.79
N LEU A 77 1.15 10.96 4.84
CA LEU A 77 1.08 10.18 6.08
C LEU A 77 -0.30 10.23 6.73
N ARG A 78 -0.97 11.40 6.68
CA ARG A 78 -2.32 11.57 7.24
C ARG A 78 -3.41 11.03 6.30
N ALA A 79 -3.19 11.17 5.00
CA ALA A 79 -4.13 10.73 3.98
C ALA A 79 -4.11 9.21 3.76
N SER A 80 -3.00 8.52 4.05
CA SER A 80 -2.83 7.09 3.78
C SER A 80 -3.89 6.22 4.44
N PHE A 81 -4.22 6.49 5.71
CA PHE A 81 -5.30 5.79 6.42
C PHE A 81 -6.67 6.03 5.76
N PHE A 82 -6.96 7.27 5.39
CA PHE A 82 -8.21 7.61 4.71
C PHE A 82 -8.31 6.89 3.37
N VAL A 83 -7.26 6.94 2.54
CA VAL A 83 -7.22 6.25 1.24
C VAL A 83 -7.35 4.73 1.44
N PHE A 84 -6.68 4.15 2.44
CA PHE A 84 -6.81 2.73 2.78
C PHE A 84 -8.26 2.35 3.13
N ALA A 85 -8.98 3.15 3.92
CA ALA A 85 -10.38 2.86 4.24
C ALA A 85 -11.33 3.14 3.06
N PHE A 86 -11.03 4.18 2.27
CA PHE A 86 -11.89 4.67 1.20
C PHE A 86 -11.78 3.84 -0.08
N HIS A 87 -10.59 3.36 -0.46
CA HIS A 87 -10.30 2.96 -1.84
C HIS A 87 -11.11 1.79 -2.40
N SER A 88 -11.58 0.85 -1.57
CA SER A 88 -12.20 -0.39 -2.05
C SER A 88 -13.48 -0.14 -2.87
N LEU A 89 -14.39 0.68 -2.37
CA LEU A 89 -15.66 0.98 -3.03
C LEU A 89 -15.49 1.80 -4.32
N PRO A 90 -14.76 2.93 -4.34
CA PRO A 90 -14.49 3.67 -5.56
C PRO A 90 -13.71 2.86 -6.58
N LEU A 91 -12.74 2.03 -6.16
CA LEU A 91 -12.00 1.16 -7.09
C LEU A 91 -12.93 0.21 -7.82
N PHE A 92 -13.84 -0.45 -7.09
CA PHE A 92 -14.84 -1.33 -7.69
C PHE A 92 -15.72 -0.59 -8.72
N LEU A 93 -16.19 0.60 -8.38
CA LEU A 93 -17.01 1.41 -9.29
C LEU A 93 -16.22 1.87 -10.52
N ILE A 94 -15.00 2.36 -10.32
CA ILE A 94 -14.12 2.83 -11.40
C ILE A 94 -13.80 1.67 -12.34
N GLN A 95 -13.40 0.50 -11.82
CA GLN A 95 -13.16 -0.68 -12.66
C GLN A 95 -14.41 -1.04 -13.45
N LYS A 96 -15.57 -1.20 -12.80
CA LYS A 96 -16.81 -1.56 -13.49
C LYS A 96 -17.18 -0.56 -14.59
N CYS A 97 -17.07 0.74 -14.33
CA CYS A 97 -17.34 1.78 -15.31
C CYS A 97 -16.32 1.78 -16.45
N SER A 98 -15.03 1.64 -16.15
CA SER A 98 -13.95 1.59 -17.14
C SER A 98 -14.10 0.40 -18.08
N PHE A 99 -14.36 -0.80 -17.56
CA PHE A 99 -14.56 -1.99 -18.40
C PHE A 99 -15.80 -1.87 -19.28
N LYS A 100 -16.89 -1.27 -18.77
CA LYS A 100 -18.10 -1.03 -19.55
C LYS A 100 -17.90 0.02 -20.65
N LEU A 101 -17.14 1.07 -20.38
CA LEU A 101 -16.93 2.19 -21.30
C LEU A 101 -15.93 1.84 -22.40
N PHE A 102 -14.79 1.24 -22.03
CA PHE A 102 -13.69 0.98 -22.96
C PHE A 102 -13.77 -0.39 -23.64
N GLN A 103 -14.55 -1.32 -23.10
CA GLN A 103 -14.76 -2.69 -23.64
C GLN A 103 -13.44 -3.32 -24.13
N PRO A 104 -12.46 -3.51 -23.23
CA PRO A 104 -11.12 -3.87 -23.63
C PRO A 104 -11.09 -5.21 -24.38
N GLN A 105 -10.59 -5.20 -25.62
CA GLN A 105 -10.54 -6.39 -26.50
C GLN A 105 -9.19 -7.14 -26.45
N SER A 106 -8.18 -6.57 -25.77
CA SER A 106 -6.84 -7.16 -25.68
C SER A 106 -6.38 -7.28 -24.23
N ASP A 107 -5.62 -8.34 -23.95
CA ASP A 107 -5.10 -8.63 -22.61
C ASP A 107 -4.20 -7.52 -22.08
N THR A 108 -3.37 -6.93 -22.95
CA THR A 108 -2.52 -5.78 -22.59
C THR A 108 -3.36 -4.58 -22.13
N PHE A 109 -4.50 -4.34 -22.78
CA PHE A 109 -5.36 -3.23 -22.43
C PHE A 109 -6.15 -3.49 -21.14
N VAL A 110 -6.52 -4.76 -20.89
CA VAL A 110 -7.03 -5.19 -19.59
C VAL A 110 -6.01 -4.93 -18.49
N LEU A 111 -4.75 -5.34 -18.67
CA LEU A 111 -3.66 -5.11 -17.70
C LEU A 111 -3.44 -3.63 -17.43
N LEU A 112 -3.44 -2.80 -18.47
CA LEU A 112 -3.31 -1.35 -18.33
C LEU A 112 -4.44 -0.76 -17.48
N LEU A 113 -5.69 -1.16 -17.71
CA LEU A 113 -6.83 -0.73 -16.91
C LEU A 113 -6.71 -1.17 -15.46
N TYR A 114 -6.27 -2.42 -15.22
CA TYR A 114 -6.04 -2.92 -13.87
C TYR A 114 -4.99 -2.11 -13.10
N LEU A 115 -3.97 -1.56 -13.79
CA LEU A 115 -2.96 -0.71 -13.17
C LEU A 115 -3.43 0.75 -13.00
N LEU A 116 -4.18 1.28 -13.97
CA LEU A 116 -4.61 2.68 -13.99
C LEU A 116 -5.76 2.95 -13.02
N CYS A 117 -6.72 2.02 -12.89
CA CYS A 117 -7.88 2.20 -12.00
C CYS A 117 -7.46 2.47 -10.54
N PRO A 118 -6.56 1.70 -9.89
CA PRO A 118 -6.06 2.01 -8.56
C PRO A 118 -5.40 3.39 -8.46
N VAL A 119 -4.61 3.81 -9.45
CA VAL A 119 -3.96 5.12 -9.46
C VAL A 119 -5.00 6.24 -9.45
N VAL A 120 -6.02 6.13 -10.31
CA VAL A 120 -7.14 7.09 -10.35
C VAL A 120 -7.89 7.11 -9.01
N THR A 121 -8.16 5.94 -8.43
CA THR A 121 -8.81 5.84 -7.12
C THR A 121 -8.01 6.54 -6.02
N ILE A 122 -6.69 6.35 -5.98
CA ILE A 122 -5.82 7.00 -4.99
C ILE A 122 -5.86 8.51 -5.17
N ILE A 123 -5.75 9.02 -6.41
CA ILE A 123 -5.81 10.46 -6.69
C ILE A 123 -7.14 11.06 -6.21
N ILE A 124 -8.26 10.40 -6.52
CA ILE A 124 -9.59 10.84 -6.05
C ILE A 124 -9.65 10.84 -4.52
N GLY A 125 -9.13 9.79 -3.86
CA GLY A 125 -9.06 9.71 -2.41
C GLY A 125 -8.25 10.85 -1.79
N LEU A 126 -7.10 11.21 -2.38
CA LEU A 126 -6.26 12.31 -1.91
C LEU A 126 -6.95 13.67 -2.09
N LEU A 127 -7.60 13.91 -3.24
CA LEU A 127 -8.36 15.15 -3.49
C LEU A 127 -9.57 15.28 -2.56
N LEU A 128 -10.26 14.18 -2.30
CA LEU A 128 -11.37 14.13 -1.36
C LEU A 128 -10.87 14.43 0.06
N TYR A 129 -9.79 13.79 0.50
CA TYR A 129 -9.20 14.04 1.81
C TYR A 129 -8.76 15.51 1.98
N PHE A 130 -8.11 16.08 0.96
CA PHE A 130 -7.74 17.49 0.94
C PHE A 130 -8.97 18.42 1.08
N SER A 131 -10.04 18.12 0.34
CA SER A 131 -11.29 18.87 0.40
C SER A 131 -11.94 18.75 1.78
N LEU A 132 -11.96 17.55 2.37
CA LEU A 132 -12.47 17.32 3.72
C LEU A 132 -11.69 18.11 4.76
N MET A 133 -10.36 18.15 4.67
CA MET A 133 -9.53 18.96 5.55
C MET A 133 -9.84 20.47 5.43
N LYS A 134 -10.20 20.94 4.23
CA LYS A 134 -10.50 22.35 3.97
C LYS A 134 -11.89 22.76 4.45
N TYR A 135 -12.91 21.93 4.20
CA TYR A 135 -14.31 22.28 4.44
C TYR A 135 -14.88 21.71 5.75
N LEU A 136 -14.42 20.54 6.20
CA LEU A 136 -14.95 19.82 7.35
C LEU A 136 -13.82 19.29 8.27
N PRO A 137 -12.95 20.16 8.81
CA PRO A 137 -11.76 19.72 9.55
C PRO A 137 -12.11 18.92 10.81
N ARG A 138 -13.17 19.31 11.53
CA ARG A 138 -13.62 18.60 12.75
C ARG A 138 -14.12 17.17 12.46
N PHE A 139 -14.79 16.97 11.33
CA PHE A 139 -15.24 15.65 10.90
C PHE A 139 -14.07 14.79 10.45
N THR A 140 -13.16 15.39 9.67
CA THR A 140 -11.91 14.76 9.21
C THR A 140 -11.07 14.26 10.39
N ASP A 141 -11.00 15.04 11.48
CA ASP A 141 -10.28 14.68 12.68
C ASP A 141 -10.88 13.44 13.39
N VAL A 142 -12.20 13.23 13.31
CA VAL A 142 -12.87 12.05 13.89
C VAL A 142 -12.59 10.80 13.06
N ILE A 143 -12.84 10.86 11.74
CA ILE A 143 -12.68 9.71 10.85
C ILE A 143 -11.22 9.27 10.70
N THR A 144 -10.26 10.18 10.92
CA THR A 144 -8.82 9.87 10.89
C THR A 144 -8.19 9.69 12.28
N GLY A 145 -8.99 9.67 13.36
CA GLY A 145 -8.52 9.34 14.71
C GLY A 145 -7.61 10.40 15.36
N ARG A 146 -7.69 11.67 14.96
CA ARG A 146 -6.71 12.73 15.26
C ARG A 146 -6.65 13.17 16.72
N LYS A 147 -7.61 12.82 17.59
CA LYS A 147 -7.53 13.11 19.03
C LYS A 147 -6.31 12.46 19.72
N VAL A 148 -5.67 11.46 19.11
CA VAL A 148 -4.46 10.80 19.63
C VAL A 148 -3.15 11.47 19.14
N ILE A 149 -3.20 12.31 18.11
CA ILE A 149 -2.00 12.87 17.44
C ILE A 149 -1.57 14.24 18.03
N ARG A 150 -2.38 14.87 18.90
CA ARG A 150 -2.04 16.16 19.53
C ARG A 150 -0.98 16.09 20.63
N ASN A 151 -0.61 14.90 21.10
CA ASN A 151 0.37 14.69 22.19
C ASN A 151 1.63 13.91 21.75
N ILE A 152 1.92 13.89 20.45
CA ILE A 152 3.17 13.34 19.91
C ILE A 152 4.05 14.49 19.41
#